data_AF-A0A920SWY2-F1
#
_entry.id   AF-A0A920SWY2-F1
#
_cell.length_a   1.000
_cell.length_b   1.000
_cell.length_c   1.000
_cell.angle_alpha   90.00
_cell.angle_beta   90.00
_cell.angle_gamma   90.00
#
_symmetry.space_group_name_H-M   'P 1'
#
loop_
_entity.id
_entity.type
_entity.pdbx_description
1 polymer ?
#
loop_
_entity_poly.entity_id
_entity_poly.type
_entity_poly.pdbx_seq_one_letter_code
_entity_poly.pdbx_strand_id
1 'polypeptide(L)'
;MDEYALIQDSGGAGKFRGAQSYVKQITNIGGKATLQLRSDKRKFPPYGLQGGSSGSPSMNILNPGHEEKILPTLAQVELPRME
;
A
#
# COMPACT_ATOMS: atom_id res chain seq x y z
N MET A 1 2.65 15.40 0.71
CA MET A 1 3.09 14.03 0.40
C MET A 1 4.25 13.78 1.32
N ASP A 2 4.07 12.84 2.23
CA ASP A 2 4.96 12.68 3.37
C ASP A 2 6.04 11.63 3.08
N GLU A 3 5.71 10.65 2.22
CA GLU A 3 6.65 9.63 1.77
C GLU A 3 6.43 9.26 0.30
N TYR A 4 7.55 9.13 -0.42
CA TYR A 4 7.61 8.49 -1.74
C TYR A 4 8.89 7.69 -1.89
N ALA A 5 8.81 6.40 -1.65
CA ALA A 5 10.00 5.55 -1.59
C ALA A 5 9.72 4.16 -2.17
N LEU A 6 10.78 3.47 -2.60
CA LEU A 6 10.71 2.05 -2.92
C LEU A 6 10.63 1.24 -1.63
N ILE A 7 9.79 0.21 -1.64
CA ILE A 7 9.70 -0.75 -0.54
C ILE A 7 10.77 -1.81 -0.76
N GLN A 8 11.73 -1.86 0.16
CA GLN A 8 12.82 -2.83 0.09
C GLN A 8 12.29 -4.26 0.11
N ASP A 9 12.92 -5.12 -0.70
CA ASP A 9 12.58 -6.54 -0.85
C ASP A 9 11.11 -6.89 -1.12
N SER A 10 10.31 -5.96 -1.66
CA SER A 10 8.91 -6.23 -1.98
C SER A 10 8.70 -7.02 -3.28
N GLY A 11 9.69 -7.00 -4.16
CA GLY A 11 9.70 -7.76 -5.40
C GLY A 11 10.09 -9.22 -5.15
N GLY A 12 9.38 -10.15 -5.80
CA GLY A 12 9.64 -11.58 -5.64
C GLY A 12 11.08 -11.97 -6.00
N ALA A 13 11.70 -12.79 -5.16
CA ALA A 13 13.05 -13.30 -5.40
C ALA A 13 13.08 -14.27 -6.59
N GLY A 14 14.18 -14.28 -7.34
CA GLY A 14 14.39 -15.17 -8.49
C GLY A 14 15.66 -14.82 -9.24
N LYS A 15 15.99 -15.59 -10.30
CA LYS A 15 17.14 -15.30 -11.18
C LYS A 15 17.09 -13.87 -11.72
N PHE A 16 15.88 -13.43 -12.08
CA PHE A 16 15.56 -12.04 -12.34
C PHE A 16 14.54 -11.62 -11.28
N ARG A 17 15.02 -10.86 -10.29
CA ARG A 17 14.20 -10.35 -9.19
C ARG A 17 13.05 -9.50 -9.74
N GLY A 18 11.86 -9.65 -9.18
CA GLY A 18 10.72 -8.79 -9.49
C GLY A 18 10.97 -7.32 -9.11
N ALA A 19 10.31 -6.39 -9.80
CA ALA A 19 10.43 -4.97 -9.47
C ALA A 19 9.96 -4.68 -8.05
N GLN A 20 10.61 -3.71 -7.39
CA GLN A 20 10.15 -3.20 -6.11
C GLN A 20 8.89 -2.36 -6.29
N SER A 21 7.99 -2.47 -5.32
CA SER A 21 6.83 -1.62 -5.15
C SER A 21 7.28 -0.30 -4.54
N TYR A 22 6.38 0.68 -4.50
CA TYR A 22 6.60 1.93 -3.80
C TYR A 22 5.52 2.18 -2.75
N VAL A 23 5.85 3.00 -1.76
CA VAL A 23 4.91 3.59 -0.82
C VAL A 23 4.60 5.03 -1.24
N LYS A 24 3.33 5.44 -1.09
CA LYS A 24 2.88 6.83 -1.18
C LYS A 24 2.12 7.16 0.09
N GLN A 25 2.74 7.94 0.98
CA GLN A 25 2.06 8.47 2.15
C GLN A 25 1.56 9.89 1.88
N ILE A 26 0.26 10.10 2.08
CA ILE A 26 -0.40 11.36 1.76
C ILE A 26 -1.26 11.79 2.95
N THR A 27 -0.88 12.91 3.55
CA THR A 27 -1.73 13.62 4.51
C THR A 27 -2.72 14.53 3.79
N ASN A 28 -4.00 14.44 4.15
CA ASN A 28 -5.02 15.41 3.76
C ASN A 28 -4.83 16.71 4.55
N ILE A 29 -4.31 17.74 3.90
CA ILE A 29 -4.15 19.09 4.47
C ILE A 29 -5.39 19.98 4.30
N GLY A 30 -6.42 19.48 3.61
CA GLY A 30 -7.65 20.20 3.35
C GLY A 30 -8.69 20.05 4.45
N GLY A 31 -9.92 20.47 4.13
CA GLY A 31 -11.09 20.21 4.98
C GLY A 31 -11.50 18.74 4.95
N LYS A 32 -12.78 18.50 5.28
CA LYS A 32 -13.38 17.17 5.15
C LYS A 32 -13.20 16.64 3.73
N ALA A 33 -12.80 15.38 3.62
CA ALA A 33 -12.56 14.73 2.33
C ALA A 33 -13.05 13.28 2.37
N THR A 34 -13.17 12.67 1.19
CA THR A 34 -13.48 11.24 1.06
C THR A 34 -12.31 10.55 0.37
N LEU A 35 -11.71 9.56 1.04
CA LEU A 35 -10.74 8.67 0.45
C LEU A 35 -11.47 7.49 -0.19
N GLN A 36 -11.39 7.37 -1.52
CA GLN A 36 -11.79 6.17 -2.24
C GLN A 36 -10.55 5.39 -2.65
N LEU A 37 -10.53 4.11 -2.30
CA LEU A 37 -9.38 3.25 -2.45
C LEU A 37 -9.77 2.01 -3.25
N ARG A 38 -8.99 1.75 -4.30
CA ARG A 38 -9.03 0.50 -5.07
C ARG A 38 -7.63 -0.06 -5.22
N SER A 39 -7.34 -1.07 -4.44
CA SER A 39 -6.12 -1.87 -4.52
C SER A 39 -6.46 -3.33 -4.76
N ASP A 40 -5.45 -4.13 -5.09
CA ASP A 40 -5.56 -5.56 -5.34
C ASP A 40 -4.36 -6.31 -4.75
N LYS A 41 -4.17 -7.59 -5.08
CA LYS A 41 -3.01 -8.41 -4.69
C LYS A 41 -2.68 -8.52 -3.18
N ARG A 42 -3.61 -8.25 -2.26
CA ARG A 42 -3.40 -8.51 -0.82
C ARG A 42 -3.56 -9.99 -0.48
N LYS A 43 -4.73 -10.57 -0.77
CA LYS A 43 -5.02 -11.98 -0.49
C LYS A 43 -4.26 -12.94 -1.41
N PHE A 44 -4.06 -12.53 -2.65
CA PHE A 44 -3.34 -13.30 -3.68
C PHE A 44 -2.21 -12.42 -4.24
N PRO A 45 -1.02 -12.45 -3.63
CA PRO A 45 0.13 -11.67 -4.10
C PRO A 45 0.57 -12.05 -5.52
N PRO A 46 1.38 -11.22 -6.21
CA PRO A 46 1.92 -11.56 -7.51
C PRO A 46 2.76 -12.84 -7.40
N TYR A 47 2.41 -13.87 -8.16
CA TYR A 47 3.12 -15.15 -8.13
C TYR A 47 4.42 -15.07 -8.94
N GLY A 48 5.42 -15.85 -8.52
CA GLY A 48 6.63 -16.04 -9.31
C GLY A 48 6.48 -17.14 -10.37
N LEU A 49 7.35 -17.14 -11.36
CA LEU A 49 7.39 -18.12 -12.45
C LEU A 49 8.72 -18.86 -12.47
N GLN A 50 8.71 -20.12 -12.89
CA GLN A 50 9.93 -20.94 -13.10
C GLN A 50 10.87 -20.95 -11.87
N GLY A 51 10.31 -21.12 -10.68
CA GLY A 51 11.06 -21.11 -9.42
C GLY A 51 11.24 -19.73 -8.78
N GLY A 52 10.70 -18.66 -9.37
CA GLY A 52 10.57 -17.35 -8.72
C GLY A 52 9.59 -17.41 -7.54
N SER A 53 9.88 -16.65 -6.49
CA SER A 53 9.00 -16.45 -5.35
C SER A 53 7.98 -15.35 -5.61
N SER A 54 6.89 -15.37 -4.85
CA SER A 54 5.88 -14.31 -4.90
C SER A 54 6.43 -12.97 -4.41
N GLY A 55 5.90 -11.88 -4.94
CA GLY A 55 6.10 -10.54 -4.38
C GLY A 55 5.28 -10.32 -3.10
N SER A 56 5.54 -9.24 -2.40
CA SER A 56 4.81 -8.86 -1.18
C SER A 56 3.34 -8.50 -1.48
N PRO A 57 2.42 -8.74 -0.54
CA PRO A 57 1.04 -8.27 -0.64
C PRO A 57 0.93 -6.74 -0.60
N SER A 58 -0.14 -6.18 -1.17
CA SER A 58 -0.44 -4.75 -1.01
C SER A 58 -0.99 -4.43 0.38
N MET A 59 -0.73 -3.21 0.85
CA MET A 59 -1.27 -2.70 2.12
C MET A 59 -1.79 -1.28 1.97
N ASN A 60 -2.86 -0.98 2.71
CA ASN A 60 -3.45 0.34 2.80
C ASN A 60 -3.62 0.66 4.27
N ILE A 61 -2.99 1.74 4.70
CA ILE A 61 -2.87 2.10 6.10
C ILE A 61 -3.39 3.52 6.25
N LEU A 62 -4.34 3.71 7.16
CA LEU A 62 -4.83 5.02 7.57
C LEU A 62 -4.20 5.36 8.92
N ASN A 63 -3.69 6.60 9.06
CA ASN A 63 -3.03 7.12 10.25
C ASN A 63 -1.89 6.21 10.75
N PRO A 64 -0.83 5.97 9.95
CA PRO A 64 0.27 5.08 10.34
C PRO A 64 0.89 5.52 11.68
N GLY A 65 1.17 4.54 12.56
CA GLY A 65 1.66 4.79 13.92
C GLY A 65 0.63 4.40 14.99
N HIS A 66 0.43 5.25 16.01
CA HIS A 66 -0.38 4.92 17.18
C HIS A 66 -1.86 4.67 16.87
N GLU A 67 -2.42 5.30 15.84
CA GLU A 67 -3.82 5.18 15.45
C GLU A 67 -4.02 4.36 14.17
N GLU A 68 -3.08 3.47 13.88
CA GLU A 68 -3.06 2.71 12.64
C GLU A 68 -4.35 1.91 12.41
N LYS A 69 -4.94 2.10 11.23
CA LYS A 69 -6.05 1.28 10.73
C LYS A 69 -5.70 0.68 9.38
N ILE A 70 -5.70 -0.64 9.31
CA ILE A 70 -5.60 -1.36 8.03
C ILE A 70 -6.94 -1.24 7.31
N LEU A 71 -6.94 -0.58 6.15
CA LEU A 71 -8.12 -0.49 5.31
C LEU A 71 -8.23 -1.72 4.40
N PRO A 72 -9.46 -2.17 4.05
CA PRO A 72 -9.68 -3.18 3.01
C PRO A 72 -9.05 -2.78 1.67
N THR A 73 -8.96 -3.73 0.73
CA THR A 73 -8.45 -3.46 -0.63
C THR A 73 -9.41 -2.58 -1.45
N LEU A 74 -10.71 -2.64 -1.15
CA LEU A 74 -11.74 -1.76 -1.69
C LEU A 74 -12.39 -1.04 -0.51
N ALA A 75 -12.21 0.27 -0.42
CA ALA A 75 -12.73 1.03 0.71
C ALA A 75 -13.13 2.44 0.29
N GLN A 76 -14.13 2.98 0.98
CA GLN A 76 -14.46 4.39 0.99
C GLN A 76 -14.49 4.84 2.44
N VAL A 77 -13.69 5.86 2.78
CA VAL A 77 -13.54 6.35 4.16
C VAL A 77 -13.64 7.86 4.15
N GLU A 78 -14.39 8.41 5.10
CA GLU A 78 -14.40 9.86 5.34
C GLU A 78 -13.17 10.26 6.16
N LEU A 79 -12.47 11.28 5.67
CA LEU A 79 -11.37 11.92 6.37
C LEU A 79 -11.92 13.18 7.03
N PRO A 80 -11.90 13.27 8.37
CA PRO A 80 -12.31 14.48 9.06
C PRO A 80 -11.37 15.65 8.70
N ARG A 81 -11.82 16.86 8.97
CA ARG A 81 -10.93 18.02 8.95
C ARG A 81 -9.89 17.82 10.05
N MET A 82 -8.61 18.02 9.72
CA MET A 82 -7.58 18.10 10.75
C MET A 82 -7.76 19.44 11.50
N GLU A 83 -7.87 19.37 12.83
CA GLU A 83 -7.87 20.56 13.70
C GLU A 83 -6.47 21.15 13.84
#